data_AF-A0A1H8PEU9-F1
#
_entry.id   AF-A0A1H8PEU9-F1
#
_cell.length_a   1.000
_cell.length_b   1.000
_cell.length_c   1.000
_cell.angle_alpha   90.00
_cell.angle_beta   90.00
_cell.angle_gamma   90.00
#
_symmetry.space_group_name_H-M   'P 1'
#
loop_
_entity.id
_entity.type
_entity.pdbx_description
1 polymer ?
#
loop_
_entity_poly.entity_id
_entity_poly.type
_entity_poly.pdbx_seq_one_letter_code
_entity_poly.pdbx_strand_id
1 'polypeptide(L)'
;MKAAIWKKITVLVLILAVPGFLYYLLTAKGKNRYKPLAHFGPKEVAKTTHRFHGKDIPDTNYYQLPSFKLTDQDGKPFTEANLKGKIFVASFFYTHCPTVCSTINNNLSYLVGTYWKNKMVYFTSITVDPDRDTPDVLKKYLQSFKPESNRWVFLTGDTTSVYNLARKGFLVDAVQTGKDDFIYSDKLILIDQDKHIRGYYSGANTNDVNRLNDEIKVLIAEELRKVDKALY
;
A
#
# COMPACT_ATOMS: atom_id res chain seq x y z
N MET A 1 -5.36 -3.42 62.68
CA MET A 1 -4.07 -3.19 61.98
C MET A 1 -3.71 -4.29 60.97
N LYS A 2 -3.61 -5.58 61.38
CA LYS A 2 -3.18 -6.69 60.49
C LYS A 2 -4.00 -6.85 59.21
N ALA A 3 -5.33 -6.69 59.29
CA ALA A 3 -6.22 -6.79 58.12
C ALA A 3 -5.96 -5.71 57.05
N ALA A 4 -5.56 -4.50 57.44
CA ALA A 4 -5.26 -3.41 56.51
C ALA A 4 -3.92 -3.63 55.80
N ILE A 5 -2.95 -4.23 56.48
CA ILE A 5 -1.64 -4.59 55.89
C ILE A 5 -1.81 -5.74 54.90
N TRP A 6 -2.62 -6.75 55.24
CA TRP A 6 -2.87 -7.89 54.35
C TRP A 6 -3.59 -7.48 53.06
N LYS A 7 -4.56 -6.56 53.15
CA LYS A 7 -5.20 -5.94 51.97
C LYS A 7 -4.20 -5.20 51.07
N LYS A 8 -3.26 -4.45 51.65
CA LYS A 8 -2.22 -3.73 50.89
C LYS A 8 -1.27 -4.69 50.17
N ILE A 9 -0.87 -5.78 50.83
CA ILE A 9 -0.01 -6.82 50.24
C ILE A 9 -0.73 -7.55 49.11
N THR A 10 -2.01 -7.91 49.27
CA THR A 10 -2.78 -8.58 48.20
C THR A 10 -2.94 -7.69 46.98
N VAL A 11 -3.21 -6.39 47.17
CA VAL A 11 -3.28 -5.42 46.07
C VAL A 11 -1.94 -5.30 45.35
N LEU A 12 -0.83 -5.22 46.08
CA LEU A 12 0.51 -5.14 45.49
C LEU A 12 0.85 -6.39 44.65
N VAL A 13 0.57 -7.58 45.17
CA VAL A 13 0.82 -8.84 44.47
C VAL A 13 -0.04 -8.95 43.21
N LEU A 14 -1.32 -8.54 43.28
CA LEU A 14 -2.18 -8.52 42.10
C LEU A 14 -1.67 -7.56 41.03
N ILE A 15 -1.22 -6.36 41.40
CA ILE A 15 -0.69 -5.36 40.46
C ILE A 15 0.57 -5.88 39.74
N LEU A 16 1.41 -6.69 40.40
CA LEU A 16 2.61 -7.25 39.78
C LEU A 16 2.35 -8.55 39.01
N ALA A 17 1.55 -9.46 39.57
CA ALA A 17 1.36 -10.79 39.02
C ALA A 17 0.34 -10.82 37.88
N VAL A 18 -0.73 -10.01 37.95
CA VAL A 18 -1.80 -10.03 36.94
C VAL A 18 -1.30 -9.57 35.56
N PRO A 19 -0.54 -8.47 35.40
CA PRO A 19 -0.03 -8.08 34.09
C PRO A 19 0.90 -9.13 33.47
N GLY A 20 1.77 -9.75 34.27
CA GLY A 20 2.66 -10.81 33.83
C GLY A 20 1.91 -12.08 33.41
N PHE A 21 0.92 -12.49 34.20
CA PHE A 21 0.06 -13.63 33.88
C PHE A 21 -0.79 -13.39 32.63
N LEU A 22 -1.36 -12.19 32.47
CA LEU A 22 -2.10 -11.80 31.27
C LEU A 22 -1.18 -11.76 30.04
N TYR A 23 0.03 -11.21 30.16
CA TYR A 23 1.03 -11.22 29.09
C TYR A 23 1.40 -12.65 28.67
N TYR A 24 1.61 -13.55 29.63
CA TYR A 24 1.86 -14.96 29.36
C TYR A 24 0.67 -15.62 28.67
N LEU A 25 -0.57 -15.41 29.15
CA LEU A 25 -1.76 -15.97 28.51
C LEU A 25 -1.94 -15.47 27.07
N LEU A 26 -1.69 -14.18 26.83
CA LEU A 26 -1.78 -13.59 25.49
C LEU A 26 -0.72 -14.14 24.54
N THR A 27 0.51 -14.34 25.00
CA THR A 27 1.62 -14.81 24.15
C THR A 27 1.64 -16.34 23.97
N ALA A 28 1.33 -17.11 25.01
CA ALA A 28 1.38 -18.57 24.97
C ALA A 28 0.08 -19.22 24.47
N LYS A 29 -1.08 -18.63 24.76
CA LYS A 29 -2.40 -19.19 24.37
C LYS A 29 -3.15 -18.33 23.35
N GLY A 30 -2.75 -17.09 23.11
CA GLY A 30 -3.38 -16.23 22.14
C GLY A 30 -3.14 -16.70 20.71
N LYS A 31 -4.20 -17.08 20.00
CA LYS A 31 -4.18 -17.26 18.54
C LYS A 31 -4.71 -15.98 17.90
N ASN A 32 -3.81 -15.05 17.56
CA ASN A 32 -4.20 -13.83 16.87
C ASN A 32 -4.68 -14.16 15.45
N ARG A 33 -5.99 -14.08 15.23
CA ARG A 33 -6.61 -14.22 13.91
C ARG A 33 -6.62 -12.86 13.23
N TYR A 34 -5.68 -12.66 12.31
CA TYR A 34 -5.68 -11.48 11.45
C TYR A 34 -6.57 -11.75 10.25
N LYS A 35 -7.43 -10.77 9.92
CA LYS A 35 -8.15 -10.78 8.65
C LYS A 35 -7.22 -10.20 7.59
N PRO A 36 -6.79 -10.99 6.58
CA PRO A 36 -5.96 -10.47 5.50
C PRO A 36 -6.76 -9.44 4.69
N LEU A 37 -6.06 -8.52 4.03
CA LEU A 37 -6.71 -7.53 3.16
C LEU A 37 -7.34 -8.23 1.95
N ALA A 38 -8.38 -7.62 1.38
CA ALA A 38 -9.02 -8.15 0.18
C ALA A 38 -8.09 -8.11 -1.04
N HIS A 39 -8.40 -8.93 -2.05
CA HIS A 39 -7.83 -8.82 -3.40
C HIS A 39 -8.87 -8.22 -4.33
N PHE A 40 -8.48 -7.19 -5.07
CA PHE A 40 -9.33 -6.47 -6.02
C PHE A 40 -9.02 -6.86 -7.47
N GLY A 41 -10.02 -6.68 -8.34
CA GLY A 41 -9.97 -7.02 -9.76
C GLY A 41 -10.77 -8.26 -10.14
N PRO A 42 -10.83 -8.60 -11.43
CA PRO A 42 -11.52 -9.80 -11.92
C PRO A 42 -10.94 -11.06 -11.28
N LYS A 43 -11.80 -12.02 -10.95
CA LYS A 43 -11.40 -13.30 -10.37
C LYS A 43 -11.62 -14.38 -11.40
N GLU A 44 -10.57 -15.15 -11.68
CA GLU A 44 -10.68 -16.32 -12.55
C GLU A 44 -10.67 -17.58 -11.71
N VAL A 45 -11.53 -18.54 -12.07
CA VAL A 45 -11.57 -19.86 -11.42
C VAL A 45 -10.35 -20.64 -11.91
N ALA A 46 -9.46 -21.00 -10.99
CA ALA A 46 -8.31 -21.81 -11.33
C ALA A 46 -8.74 -23.23 -11.73
N LYS A 47 -7.91 -23.89 -12.53
CA LYS A 47 -8.11 -25.31 -12.89
C LYS A 47 -7.74 -26.26 -11.74
N THR A 48 -7.12 -25.74 -10.69
CA THR A 48 -6.73 -26.49 -9.49
C THR A 48 -7.82 -26.42 -8.43
N THR A 49 -7.91 -27.45 -7.59
CA THR A 49 -8.87 -27.53 -6.49
C THR A 49 -8.14 -27.88 -5.20
N HIS A 50 -8.56 -27.28 -4.09
CA HIS A 50 -8.16 -27.71 -2.75
C HIS A 50 -9.35 -28.33 -2.02
N ARG A 51 -9.05 -29.24 -1.08
CA ARG A 51 -10.07 -29.99 -0.36
C ARG A 51 -10.40 -29.30 0.96
N PHE A 52 -11.63 -28.84 1.13
CA PHE A 52 -12.12 -28.22 2.37
C PHE A 52 -13.40 -28.91 2.82
N HIS A 53 -13.40 -29.47 4.03
CA HIS A 53 -14.49 -30.31 4.57
C HIS A 53 -14.97 -31.42 3.60
N GLY A 54 -14.03 -32.10 2.94
CA GLY A 54 -14.31 -33.22 2.04
C GLY A 54 -14.89 -32.81 0.67
N LYS A 55 -15.00 -31.51 0.38
CA LYS A 55 -15.39 -30.98 -0.93
C LYS A 55 -14.18 -30.38 -1.63
N ASP A 56 -14.07 -30.61 -2.93
CA ASP A 56 -13.08 -29.97 -3.79
C ASP A 56 -13.60 -28.57 -4.15
N ILE A 57 -12.90 -27.54 -3.68
CA ILE A 57 -13.19 -26.13 -3.96
C ILE A 57 -12.16 -25.66 -4.98
N PRO A 58 -12.56 -25.11 -6.14
CA PRO A 58 -11.62 -24.58 -7.11
C PRO A 58 -10.89 -23.37 -6.51
N ASP A 59 -9.58 -23.32 -6.75
CA ASP A 59 -8.76 -22.18 -6.33
C ASP A 59 -9.17 -20.93 -7.12
N THR A 60 -8.87 -19.75 -6.56
CA THR A 60 -9.13 -18.48 -7.23
C THR A 60 -7.81 -17.87 -7.68
N ASN A 61 -7.67 -17.65 -8.98
CA ASN A 61 -6.59 -16.82 -9.52
C ASN A 61 -6.98 -15.36 -9.33
N TYR A 62 -6.23 -14.67 -8.47
CA TYR A 62 -6.44 -13.26 -8.22
C TYR A 62 -5.79 -12.42 -9.33
N TYR A 63 -6.44 -11.30 -9.65
CA TYR A 63 -5.93 -10.34 -10.60
C TYR A 63 -4.60 -9.74 -10.13
N GLN A 64 -3.60 -9.77 -11.02
CA GLN A 64 -2.27 -9.21 -10.79
C GLN A 64 -2.01 -8.06 -11.75
N LEU A 65 -1.27 -7.05 -11.27
CA LEU A 65 -0.84 -5.94 -12.10
C LEU A 65 -0.01 -6.46 -13.29
N PRO A 66 -0.34 -6.06 -14.53
CA PRO A 66 0.42 -6.42 -15.71
C PRO A 66 1.83 -5.82 -15.64
N SER A 67 2.75 -6.40 -16.41
CA SER A 67 4.06 -5.80 -16.63
C SER A 67 3.93 -4.43 -17.27
N PHE A 68 4.82 -3.51 -16.88
CA PHE A 68 4.83 -2.16 -17.41
C PHE A 68 6.25 -1.64 -17.52
N LYS A 69 6.43 -0.68 -18.44
CA LYS A 69 7.69 0.00 -18.64
C LYS A 69 7.43 1.50 -18.75
N LEU A 70 7.98 2.24 -17.81
CA LEU A 70 7.91 3.68 -17.68
C LEU A 70 9.33 4.25 -17.50
N THR A 71 9.41 5.55 -17.32
CA THR A 71 10.66 6.29 -17.07
C THR A 71 10.49 7.08 -15.79
N ASP A 72 11.49 7.03 -14.90
CA ASP A 72 11.48 7.82 -13.66
C ASP A 72 11.92 9.28 -13.86
N GLN A 73 11.80 10.08 -12.81
CA GLN A 73 12.20 11.50 -12.81
C GLN A 73 13.70 11.74 -13.02
N ASP A 74 14.53 10.71 -12.92
CA ASP A 74 15.97 10.77 -13.23
C ASP A 74 16.28 10.27 -14.65
N GLY A 75 15.25 10.01 -15.46
CA GLY A 75 15.36 9.55 -16.84
C GLY A 75 15.71 8.06 -16.97
N LYS A 76 15.59 7.27 -15.91
CA LYS A 76 15.94 5.84 -15.91
C LYS A 76 14.71 4.98 -16.22
N PRO A 77 14.89 3.83 -16.90
CA PRO A 77 13.81 2.86 -17.06
C PRO A 77 13.30 2.35 -15.72
N PHE A 78 11.99 2.35 -15.55
CA PHE A 78 11.30 1.85 -14.36
C PHE A 78 10.23 0.82 -14.77
N THR A 79 10.25 -0.32 -14.10
CA THR A 79 9.38 -1.47 -14.39
C THR A 79 8.86 -2.10 -13.11
N GLU A 80 7.95 -3.07 -13.22
CA GLU A 80 7.50 -3.85 -12.08
C GLU A 80 8.64 -4.59 -11.36
N ALA A 81 9.76 -4.87 -12.04
CA ALA A 81 10.93 -5.51 -11.43
C ALA A 81 11.59 -4.63 -10.36
N ASN A 82 11.51 -3.31 -10.49
CA ASN A 82 11.99 -2.35 -9.48
C ASN A 82 11.17 -2.44 -8.17
N LEU A 83 9.96 -2.97 -8.24
CA LEU A 83 9.02 -3.12 -7.13
C LEU A 83 8.96 -4.57 -6.59
N LYS A 84 9.82 -5.48 -7.08
CA LYS A 84 9.82 -6.88 -6.66
C LYS A 84 10.06 -7.01 -5.15
N GLY A 85 9.17 -7.73 -4.47
CA GLY A 85 9.24 -7.91 -3.01
C GLY A 85 8.96 -6.63 -2.22
N LYS A 86 8.31 -5.63 -2.83
CA LYS A 86 7.92 -4.37 -2.20
C LYS A 86 6.40 -4.26 -2.16
N ILE A 87 5.90 -3.75 -1.06
CA ILE A 87 4.56 -3.16 -1.00
C ILE A 87 4.70 -1.76 -1.59
N PHE A 88 3.77 -1.35 -2.45
CA PHE A 88 3.81 0.00 -2.99
C PHE A 88 2.43 0.63 -3.07
N VAL A 89 2.44 1.97 -2.97
CA VAL A 89 1.25 2.79 -3.19
C VAL A 89 1.40 3.52 -4.52
N ALA A 90 0.45 3.32 -5.41
CA ALA A 90 0.39 4.02 -6.69
C ALA A 90 -0.65 5.14 -6.67
N SER A 91 -0.35 6.26 -7.33
CA SER A 91 -1.28 7.35 -7.60
C SER A 91 -1.13 7.84 -9.05
N PHE A 92 -2.20 8.43 -9.57
CA PHE A 92 -2.21 9.10 -10.87
C PHE A 92 -2.37 10.61 -10.66
N PHE A 93 -1.63 11.41 -11.43
CA PHE A 93 -1.63 12.86 -11.28
C PHE A 93 -1.15 13.52 -12.59
N TYR A 94 -1.06 14.84 -12.62
CA TYR A 94 -0.25 15.58 -13.60
C TYR A 94 0.20 16.89 -12.96
N THR A 95 1.32 17.47 -13.41
CA THR A 95 1.93 18.60 -12.66
C THR A 95 1.12 19.90 -12.71
N HIS A 96 0.36 20.11 -13.79
CA HIS A 96 -0.47 21.31 -13.99
C HIS A 96 -1.86 21.23 -13.34
N CYS A 97 -2.11 20.15 -12.61
CA CYS A 97 -3.38 19.90 -11.95
C CYS A 97 -3.64 20.95 -10.86
N PRO A 98 -4.82 21.61 -10.87
CA PRO A 98 -5.02 22.85 -10.14
C PRO A 98 -4.82 22.73 -8.63
N THR A 99 -5.59 21.87 -7.94
CA THR A 99 -5.59 21.82 -6.46
C THR A 99 -5.57 20.41 -5.89
N VAL A 100 -6.41 19.51 -6.40
CA VAL A 100 -6.58 18.17 -5.82
C VAL A 100 -5.28 17.36 -5.83
N CYS A 101 -4.49 17.41 -6.91
CA CYS A 101 -3.21 16.68 -6.97
C CYS A 101 -2.19 17.15 -5.94
N SER A 102 -2.16 18.45 -5.63
CA SER A 102 -1.27 18.98 -4.59
C SER A 102 -1.65 18.42 -3.23
N THR A 103 -2.95 18.36 -2.90
CA THR A 103 -3.45 17.73 -1.67
C THR A 103 -3.06 16.25 -1.61
N ILE A 104 -3.29 15.48 -2.68
CA ILE A 104 -2.95 14.06 -2.74
C ILE A 104 -1.44 13.85 -2.54
N ASN A 105 -0.61 14.59 -3.26
CA ASN A 105 0.85 14.44 -3.18
C ASN A 105 1.42 14.92 -1.84
N ASN A 106 0.81 15.92 -1.19
CA ASN A 106 1.17 16.29 0.18
C ASN A 106 0.85 15.16 1.18
N ASN A 107 -0.33 14.55 1.08
CA ASN A 107 -0.70 13.39 1.90
C ASN A 107 0.22 12.19 1.63
N LEU A 108 0.61 11.98 0.37
CA LEU A 108 1.57 10.94 0.00
C LEU A 108 2.97 11.23 0.56
N SER A 109 3.43 12.48 0.53
CA SER A 109 4.70 12.91 1.14
C SER A 109 4.73 12.61 2.65
N TYR A 110 3.62 12.84 3.35
CA TYR A 110 3.48 12.45 4.76
C TYR A 110 3.65 10.93 4.98
N LEU A 111 3.06 10.11 4.12
CA LEU A 111 3.25 8.65 4.19
C LEU A 111 4.70 8.25 3.86
N VAL A 112 5.31 8.88 2.86
CA VAL A 112 6.72 8.66 2.50
C VAL A 112 7.64 8.94 3.70
N GLY A 113 7.39 10.05 4.41
CA GLY A 113 8.05 10.35 5.68
C GLY A 113 7.79 9.27 6.73
N THR A 114 6.52 8.90 6.95
CA THR A 114 6.16 7.84 7.92
C THR A 114 6.93 6.53 7.71
N TYR A 115 7.20 6.15 6.45
CA TYR A 115 7.89 4.92 6.08
C TYR A 115 9.36 5.11 5.65
N TRP A 116 10.00 6.24 5.98
CA TRP A 116 11.36 6.57 5.54
C TRP A 116 12.45 5.55 5.97
N LYS A 117 12.21 4.79 7.05
CA LYS A 117 13.11 3.69 7.49
C LYS A 117 12.71 2.32 6.92
N ASN A 118 11.46 2.15 6.49
CA ASN A 118 10.96 0.86 6.05
C ASN A 118 11.28 0.62 4.57
N LYS A 119 12.20 -0.31 4.30
CA LYS A 119 12.65 -0.65 2.93
C LYS A 119 11.65 -1.52 2.15
N MET A 120 10.59 -2.01 2.78
CA MET A 120 9.54 -2.80 2.12
C MET A 120 8.51 -1.91 1.43
N VAL A 121 8.39 -0.64 1.80
CA VAL A 121 7.36 0.27 1.30
C VAL A 121 7.93 1.23 0.26
N TYR A 122 7.27 1.30 -0.88
CA TYR A 122 7.56 2.19 -2.00
C TYR A 122 6.33 3.02 -2.37
N PHE A 123 6.56 4.14 -3.06
CA PHE A 123 5.51 5.04 -3.51
C PHE A 123 5.78 5.42 -4.96
N THR A 124 4.74 5.42 -5.79
CA THR A 124 4.84 5.78 -7.20
C THR A 124 3.73 6.76 -7.57
N SER A 125 4.10 7.91 -8.13
CA SER A 125 3.15 8.85 -8.73
C SER A 125 3.32 8.82 -10.24
N ILE A 126 2.30 8.42 -10.98
CA ILE A 126 2.33 8.24 -12.45
C ILE A 126 1.61 9.42 -13.10
N THR A 127 2.28 10.14 -14.00
CA THR A 127 1.63 11.25 -14.71
C THR A 127 0.66 10.74 -15.78
N VAL A 128 -0.50 11.38 -15.92
CA VAL A 128 -1.46 11.19 -17.02
C VAL A 128 -1.24 12.17 -18.18
N ASP A 129 -0.23 13.04 -18.07
CA ASP A 129 0.12 14.06 -19.06
C ASP A 129 1.61 13.99 -19.42
N PRO A 130 2.07 12.86 -19.98
CA PRO A 130 3.50 12.64 -20.20
C PRO A 130 4.13 13.57 -21.25
N ASP A 131 3.32 14.16 -22.14
CA ASP A 131 3.80 15.08 -23.17
C ASP A 131 4.39 16.36 -22.56
N ARG A 132 3.88 16.79 -21.40
CA ARG A 132 4.37 17.97 -20.66
C ARG A 132 5.19 17.58 -19.43
N ASP A 133 4.84 16.48 -18.79
CA ASP A 133 5.48 15.99 -17.58
C ASP A 133 6.74 15.17 -17.93
N THR A 134 7.74 15.87 -18.46
CA THR A 134 9.08 15.32 -18.72
C THR A 134 9.80 14.96 -17.42
N PRO A 135 10.82 14.07 -17.44
CA PRO A 135 11.57 13.72 -16.24
C PRO A 135 12.09 14.92 -15.43
N ASP A 136 12.58 15.97 -16.11
CA ASP A 136 13.04 17.19 -15.45
C ASP A 136 11.92 17.97 -14.75
N VAL A 137 10.74 18.04 -15.37
CA VAL A 137 9.54 18.66 -14.78
C VAL A 137 9.09 17.86 -13.56
N LEU A 138 9.03 16.53 -13.67
CA LEU A 138 8.69 15.64 -12.57
C LEU A 138 9.67 15.75 -11.40
N LYS A 139 10.97 15.85 -11.69
CA LYS A 139 12.01 15.99 -10.67
C LYS A 139 11.86 17.28 -9.88
N LYS A 140 11.63 18.40 -10.58
CA LYS A 140 11.37 19.71 -9.94
C LYS A 140 10.08 19.67 -9.11
N TYR A 141 9.04 19.03 -9.63
CA TYR A 141 7.77 18.88 -8.92
C TYR A 141 7.93 18.05 -7.64
N LEU A 142 8.59 16.88 -7.71
CA LEU A 142 8.92 16.05 -6.54
C LEU A 142 9.72 16.84 -5.48
N GLN A 143 10.69 17.65 -5.90
CA GLN A 143 11.51 18.46 -4.97
C GLN A 143 10.70 19.48 -4.17
N SER A 144 9.57 19.97 -4.71
CA SER A 144 8.70 20.91 -3.99
C SER A 144 8.10 20.32 -2.70
N PHE A 145 7.96 18.99 -2.63
CA PHE A 145 7.44 18.27 -1.47
C PHE A 145 8.51 17.91 -0.42
N LYS A 146 9.79 18.18 -0.71
CA LYS A 146 10.95 17.87 0.16
C LYS A 146 10.88 16.43 0.71
N PRO A 147 10.84 15.40 -0.16
CA PRO A 147 10.61 14.04 0.26
C PRO A 147 11.72 13.54 1.21
N GLU A 148 11.32 12.92 2.32
CA GLU A 148 12.27 12.35 3.29
C GLU A 148 12.94 11.04 2.80
N SER A 149 12.50 10.49 1.67
CA SER A 149 12.99 9.23 1.13
C SER A 149 13.06 9.21 -0.40
N ASN A 150 14.06 8.51 -0.93
CA ASN A 150 14.20 8.23 -2.37
C ASN A 150 13.29 7.09 -2.87
N ARG A 151 12.41 6.56 -2.02
CA ARG A 151 11.45 5.50 -2.38
C ARG A 151 10.13 6.03 -2.89
N TRP A 152 10.03 7.35 -3.09
CA TRP A 152 8.95 7.96 -3.84
C TRP A 152 9.43 8.33 -5.23
N VAL A 153 8.89 7.66 -6.24
CA VAL A 153 9.31 7.77 -7.64
C VAL A 153 8.17 8.38 -8.45
N PHE A 154 8.52 9.35 -9.28
CA PHE A 154 7.59 9.98 -10.21
C PHE A 154 7.84 9.38 -11.60
N LEU A 155 6.78 8.94 -12.25
CA LEU A 155 6.86 8.13 -13.47
C LEU A 155 6.16 8.83 -14.63
N THR A 156 6.81 8.82 -15.79
CA THR A 156 6.27 9.25 -17.09
C THR A 156 6.52 8.18 -18.15
N GLY A 157 5.97 8.33 -19.35
CA GLY A 157 6.10 7.35 -20.42
C GLY A 157 5.26 7.70 -21.64
N ASP A 158 4.97 6.72 -22.49
CA ASP A 158 4.06 6.92 -23.61
C ASP A 158 2.60 7.04 -23.12
N THR A 159 1.83 7.99 -23.67
CA THR A 159 0.43 8.28 -23.30
C THR A 159 -0.45 7.03 -23.39
N THR A 160 -0.29 6.23 -24.45
CA THR A 160 -1.07 5.00 -24.63
C THR A 160 -0.73 3.98 -23.54
N SER A 161 0.55 3.85 -23.21
CA SER A 161 1.05 2.95 -22.18
C SER A 161 0.56 3.35 -20.79
N VAL A 162 0.60 4.64 -20.45
CA VAL A 162 0.08 5.19 -19.19
C VAL A 162 -1.42 4.94 -19.07
N TYR A 163 -2.22 5.27 -20.09
CA TYR A 163 -3.69 5.12 -20.02
C TYR A 163 -4.14 3.67 -20.01
N ASN A 164 -3.40 2.79 -20.70
CA ASN A 164 -3.64 1.35 -20.60
C ASN A 164 -3.26 0.83 -19.22
N LEU A 165 -2.14 1.27 -18.66
CA LEU A 165 -1.73 0.88 -17.32
C LEU A 165 -2.74 1.35 -16.26
N ALA A 166 -3.25 2.57 -16.35
CA ALA A 166 -4.30 3.07 -15.47
C ALA A 166 -5.57 2.21 -15.55
N ARG A 167 -6.15 2.09 -16.75
CA ARG A 167 -7.47 1.46 -16.95
C ARG A 167 -7.45 -0.06 -16.84
N LYS A 168 -6.45 -0.70 -17.44
CA LYS A 168 -6.36 -2.16 -17.49
C LYS A 168 -5.52 -2.72 -16.37
N GLY A 169 -4.52 -1.98 -15.90
CA GLY A 169 -3.61 -2.40 -14.84
C GLY A 169 -4.16 -2.08 -13.46
N PHE A 170 -4.29 -0.79 -13.16
CA PHE A 170 -4.72 -0.29 -11.86
C PHE A 170 -6.25 -0.20 -11.72
N LEU A 171 -7.01 -0.51 -12.78
CA LEU A 171 -8.47 -0.51 -12.82
C LEU A 171 -9.08 0.83 -12.41
N VAL A 172 -8.44 1.93 -12.84
CA VAL A 172 -8.87 3.30 -12.60
C VAL A 172 -8.92 4.11 -13.90
N ASP A 173 -9.77 5.14 -13.92
CA ASP A 173 -9.89 6.00 -15.08
C ASP A 173 -8.69 6.95 -15.24
N ALA A 174 -8.24 7.10 -16.48
CA ALA A 174 -7.29 8.11 -16.94
C ALA A 174 -7.54 8.36 -18.43
N VAL A 175 -7.93 9.59 -18.77
CA VAL A 175 -8.15 10.03 -20.14
C VAL A 175 -8.05 11.54 -20.25
N GLN A 176 -7.48 12.03 -21.35
CA GLN A 176 -7.50 13.44 -21.72
C GLN A 176 -8.84 13.76 -22.42
N THR A 177 -9.59 14.72 -21.89
CA THR A 177 -10.88 15.18 -22.42
C THR A 177 -10.78 16.49 -23.21
N GLY A 178 -9.69 17.23 -23.03
CA GLY A 178 -9.41 18.46 -23.75
C GLY A 178 -7.93 18.80 -23.71
N LYS A 179 -7.55 19.96 -24.29
CA LYS A 179 -6.14 20.38 -24.38
C LYS A 179 -5.43 20.38 -23.02
N ASP A 180 -6.14 20.78 -21.97
CA ASP A 180 -5.63 20.89 -20.59
C ASP A 180 -6.54 20.19 -19.57
N ASP A 181 -7.51 19.39 -20.04
CA ASP A 181 -8.51 18.75 -19.18
C ASP A 181 -8.33 17.23 -19.19
N PHE A 182 -8.35 16.64 -18.00
CA PHE A 182 -8.06 15.23 -17.77
C PHE A 182 -9.04 14.67 -16.75
N ILE A 183 -9.68 13.56 -17.09
CA ILE A 183 -10.37 12.70 -16.14
C ILE A 183 -9.34 11.69 -15.64
N TYR A 184 -9.04 11.74 -14.35
CA TYR A 184 -8.14 10.79 -13.69
C TYR A 184 -8.64 10.49 -12.27
N SER A 185 -8.18 9.37 -11.74
CA SER A 185 -8.56 8.92 -10.41
C SER A 185 -7.81 9.67 -9.30
N ASP A 186 -8.55 10.13 -8.29
CA ASP A 186 -8.00 10.73 -7.07
C ASP A 186 -7.47 9.67 -6.06
N LYS A 187 -7.42 8.40 -6.48
CA LYS A 187 -7.15 7.27 -5.59
C LYS A 187 -5.66 7.07 -5.35
N LEU A 188 -5.35 6.79 -4.09
CA LEU A 188 -4.16 6.04 -3.69
C LEU A 188 -4.52 4.55 -3.74
N ILE A 189 -3.69 3.76 -4.40
CA ILE A 189 -3.94 2.34 -4.65
C ILE A 189 -2.86 1.57 -3.90
N LEU A 190 -3.23 0.63 -3.03
CA LEU A 190 -2.30 -0.20 -2.28
C LEU A 190 -2.06 -1.52 -3.03
N ILE A 191 -0.80 -1.88 -3.25
CA ILE A 191 -0.39 -3.08 -3.98
C ILE A 191 0.60 -3.89 -3.12
N ASP A 192 0.41 -5.20 -3.06
CA ASP A 192 1.28 -6.11 -2.32
C ASP A 192 2.52 -6.58 -3.12
N GLN A 193 3.35 -7.41 -2.49
CA GLN A 193 4.59 -7.90 -3.10
C GLN A 193 4.38 -8.83 -4.30
N ASP A 194 3.20 -9.44 -4.37
CA ASP A 194 2.75 -10.33 -5.44
C ASP A 194 2.01 -9.56 -6.55
N LYS A 195 1.99 -8.22 -6.46
CA LYS A 195 1.34 -7.28 -7.38
C LYS A 195 -0.19 -7.38 -7.41
N HIS A 196 -0.83 -7.84 -6.35
CA HIS A 196 -2.28 -7.76 -6.21
C HIS A 196 -2.68 -6.42 -5.62
N ILE A 197 -3.79 -5.87 -6.12
CA ILE A 197 -4.39 -4.67 -5.55
C ILE A 197 -5.10 -5.05 -4.25
N ARG A 198 -4.73 -4.36 -3.15
CA ARG A 198 -5.21 -4.60 -1.79
C ARG A 198 -6.17 -3.54 -1.27
N GLY A 199 -6.30 -2.42 -1.98
CA GLY A 199 -7.29 -1.39 -1.64
C GLY A 199 -7.20 -0.13 -2.48
N TYR A 200 -8.28 0.65 -2.44
CA TYR A 200 -8.41 1.98 -3.03
C TYR A 200 -8.82 2.98 -1.96
N TYR A 201 -8.20 4.14 -1.96
CA TYR A 201 -8.38 5.15 -0.92
C TYR A 201 -8.42 6.52 -1.59
N SER A 202 -9.36 7.39 -1.25
CA SER A 202 -9.32 8.76 -1.75
C SER A 202 -8.10 9.48 -1.18
N GLY A 203 -7.16 9.88 -2.04
CA GLY A 203 -5.94 10.57 -1.62
C GLY A 203 -6.18 11.99 -1.11
N ALA A 204 -7.34 12.57 -1.42
CA ALA A 204 -7.75 13.87 -0.92
C ALA A 204 -8.43 13.82 0.46
N ASN A 205 -8.81 12.62 0.94
CA ASN A 205 -9.52 12.45 2.21
C ASN A 205 -8.60 11.90 3.30
N THR A 206 -8.40 12.67 4.36
CA THR A 206 -7.50 12.31 5.48
C THR A 206 -7.90 11.01 6.20
N ASN A 207 -9.20 10.69 6.31
CA ASN A 207 -9.64 9.45 6.95
C ASN A 207 -9.24 8.23 6.11
N ASP A 208 -9.37 8.34 4.78
CA ASP A 208 -8.94 7.29 3.86
C ASP A 208 -7.41 7.15 3.83
N VAL A 209 -6.66 8.26 3.94
CA VAL A 209 -5.19 8.23 4.07
C VAL A 209 -4.76 7.57 5.39
N ASN A 210 -5.46 7.83 6.49
CA ASN A 210 -5.21 7.16 7.76
C ASN A 210 -5.56 5.66 7.68
N ARG A 211 -6.66 5.30 7.02
CA ARG A 211 -7.02 3.90 6.75
C ARG A 211 -5.93 3.21 5.92
N LEU A 212 -5.45 3.85 4.86
CA LEU A 212 -4.33 3.37 4.05
C LEU A 212 -3.08 3.13 4.91
N ASN A 213 -2.74 4.08 5.79
CA ASN A 213 -1.61 3.93 6.69
C ASN A 213 -1.74 2.69 7.60
N ASP A 214 -2.93 2.43 8.13
CA ASP A 214 -3.17 1.24 8.97
C ASP A 214 -3.16 -0.05 8.15
N GLU A 215 -3.73 -0.05 6.95
CA GLU A 215 -3.73 -1.20 6.05
C GLU A 215 -2.33 -1.52 5.49
N ILE A 216 -1.45 -0.52 5.29
CA ILE A 216 -0.04 -0.76 4.99
C ILE A 216 0.64 -1.54 6.13
N LYS A 217 0.38 -1.19 7.40
CA LYS A 217 0.94 -1.93 8.55
C LYS A 217 0.43 -3.36 8.61
N VAL A 218 -0.86 -3.56 8.35
CA VAL A 218 -1.46 -4.91 8.26
C VAL A 218 -0.78 -5.72 7.15
N LEU A 219 -0.60 -5.11 5.98
CA LEU A 219 0.02 -5.77 4.84
C LEU A 219 1.50 -6.10 5.09
N ILE A 220 2.27 -5.21 5.72
CA ILE A 220 3.64 -5.51 6.16
C ILE A 220 3.65 -6.75 7.07
N ALA A 221 2.76 -6.81 8.06
CA ALA A 221 2.67 -7.94 8.97
C ALA A 221 2.22 -9.24 8.28
N GLU A 222 1.36 -9.14 7.26
CA GLU A 222 0.94 -10.25 6.41
C GLU A 222 2.13 -10.81 5.61
N GLU A 223 2.91 -9.94 4.95
CA GLU A 223 4.06 -10.33 4.14
C GLU A 223 5.20 -10.92 4.98
N LEU A 224 5.52 -10.32 6.13
CA LEU A 224 6.55 -10.86 7.02
C LEU A 224 6.19 -12.27 7.52
N ARG A 225 4.90 -12.55 7.75
CA ARG A 225 4.44 -13.88 8.14
C ARG A 225 4.51 -14.93 7.04
N LYS A 226 4.37 -14.55 5.77
CA LYS A 226 4.58 -15.47 4.65
C LYS A 226 6.02 -15.99 4.66
N VAL A 227 6.98 -15.12 4.97
CA VAL A 227 8.41 -15.48 5.12
C VAL A 227 8.62 -16.41 6.32
N ASP A 228 8.07 -16.10 7.49
CA ASP A 228 8.24 -16.93 8.69
C ASP A 228 7.61 -18.33 8.57
N LYS A 229 6.52 -18.46 7.83
CA LYS A 229 5.85 -19.76 7.60
C LYS A 229 6.55 -20.65 6.57
N ALA A 230 7.46 -20.12 5.75
CA ALA A 230 8.13 -20.88 4.71
C ALA A 230 9.25 -21.83 5.23
N LEU A 231 9.40 -21.98 6.56
CA LEU A 231 10.43 -22.79 7.22
C LEU A 231 9.91 -24.11 7.83
N TYR A 232 8.71 -24.56 7.48
CA TYR A 232 8.17 -25.89 7.82
C TYR A 232 7.52 -26.52 6.58
#